data_AF-A0A2W6VJR6-F1
#
_entry.id   AF-A0A2W6VJR6-F1
#
_cell.length_a   1.000
_cell.length_b   1.000
_cell.length_c   1.000
_cell.angle_alpha   90.00
_cell.angle_beta   90.00
_cell.angle_gamma   90.00
#
_symmetry.space_group_name_H-M   'P 1'
#
loop_
_entity.id
_entity.type
_entity.pdbx_description
1 polymer ?
#
loop_
_entity_poly.entity_id
_entity_poly.type
_entity_poly.pdbx_seq_one_letter_code
_entity_poly.pdbx_strand_id
1 'polypeptide(L)'
;MTTTSPPARSGVNKARVGVQRFGTFLSGMIMPNIAAFIAWGFITMLFIAVGWLGWWTPVAPLLGGFGNADVINWPGAMTALAQDADGNTFPQFVGLVGPMITYLLPLLIANTAGRMVYGERGGVVATIAVMGVIVGTNIPMFLGAMIMGPFAAYVTKWMDRIWDGKIKPGFEMLVNNFSAGILGMLLAILGFFIFGPAILWFSDILGAAVAWLVSLSLLPFVSIIVEPAKVLFLNNAINHGVFTPLGIEQATETGKSILFLIEANPGPGLGLLMAFTFFGVGAAKASAPGAAVIQFLGGIHEIYFPYALSKPMTILALIAGGATGVTTNMVLGGGLAFPAAPGSIIAVTAAASSPAAGGITNLLVVYLSVLLAATVTFLITAVILRASRKRDLLAESDTFGAAIAQTEANKGKSSAAMDALRASSPGDRAAERDADAALDKLETERETGGRADGGLLTTKQVKTIVFACDAGMGSSAMGASVLRNKIKKAGIEDVTVTNKAIANLDASADLVITQNQLTDRARQKTPGAVHVSVDNFMNSPKYDEVVALVRDQHQDGA
;
A
#
# COMPACT_ATOMS: atom_id res chain seq x y z
N MET A 1 -43.00 -20.40 23.55
CA MET A 1 -41.56 -20.65 23.80
C MET A 1 -40.78 -20.11 22.61
N THR A 2 -40.19 -18.94 22.77
CA THR A 2 -39.31 -18.31 21.77
C THR A 2 -37.89 -18.78 22.04
N THR A 3 -37.37 -19.64 21.16
CA THR A 3 -35.98 -20.10 21.24
C THR A 3 -35.07 -19.04 20.63
N THR A 4 -34.49 -18.18 21.47
CA THR A 4 -33.38 -17.32 21.08
C THR A 4 -32.12 -18.18 20.94
N SER A 5 -31.65 -18.32 19.70
CA SER A 5 -30.32 -18.88 19.43
C SER A 5 -29.25 -18.00 20.08
N PRO A 6 -28.26 -18.55 20.80
CA PRO A 6 -27.19 -17.76 21.37
C PRO A 6 -26.32 -17.17 20.25
N PRO A 7 -25.77 -15.96 20.42
CA PRO A 7 -24.90 -15.35 19.42
C PRO A 7 -23.66 -16.22 19.22
N ALA A 8 -23.38 -16.55 17.95
CA ALA A 8 -22.18 -17.28 17.57
C ALA A 8 -20.94 -16.53 18.07
N ARG A 9 -20.17 -17.15 18.96
CA ARG A 9 -18.88 -16.63 19.42
C ARG A 9 -17.94 -16.57 18.22
N SER A 10 -17.72 -15.39 17.66
CA SER A 10 -16.64 -15.14 16.69
C SER A 10 -15.31 -15.22 17.43
N GLY A 11 -14.78 -16.43 17.55
CA GLY A 11 -13.44 -16.70 18.05
C GLY A 11 -12.40 -16.19 17.06
N VAL A 12 -12.18 -14.87 16.99
CA VAL A 12 -11.01 -14.32 16.33
C VAL A 12 -9.80 -14.70 17.19
N ASN A 13 -9.04 -15.69 16.70
CA ASN A 13 -7.88 -16.24 17.39
C ASN A 13 -6.91 -15.10 17.75
N LYS A 14 -6.60 -14.90 19.05
CA LYS A 14 -5.71 -13.81 19.51
C LYS A 14 -4.36 -13.79 18.76
N ALA A 15 -3.86 -14.97 18.39
CA ALA A 15 -2.66 -15.13 17.57
C ALA A 15 -2.80 -14.51 16.17
N ARG A 16 -3.95 -14.72 15.50
CA ARG A 16 -4.23 -14.12 14.18
C ARG A 16 -4.27 -12.60 14.24
N VAL A 17 -4.92 -12.04 15.28
CA VAL A 17 -4.95 -10.58 15.50
C VAL A 17 -3.54 -10.03 15.74
N GLY A 18 -2.71 -10.75 16.51
CA GLY A 18 -1.31 -10.40 16.73
C GLY A 18 -0.51 -10.34 15.44
N VAL A 19 -0.59 -11.38 14.61
CA VAL A 19 0.10 -11.46 13.31
C VAL A 19 -0.39 -10.36 12.36
N GLN A 20 -1.69 -10.11 12.31
CA GLN A 20 -2.26 -9.02 11.50
C GLN A 20 -1.74 -7.65 11.96
N ARG A 21 -1.76 -7.36 13.25
CA ARG A 21 -1.23 -6.09 13.80
C ARG A 21 0.25 -5.91 13.51
N PHE A 22 1.04 -6.97 13.67
CA PHE A 22 2.46 -6.95 13.33
C PHE A 22 2.67 -6.68 11.83
N GLY A 23 1.88 -7.32 10.98
CA GLY A 23 1.91 -7.09 9.54
C GLY A 23 1.52 -5.68 9.12
N THR A 24 0.46 -5.13 9.71
CA THR A 24 0.05 -3.74 9.50
C THR A 24 1.15 -2.77 9.94
N PHE A 25 1.84 -3.07 11.04
CA PHE A 25 2.95 -2.27 11.54
C PHE A 25 4.13 -2.26 10.57
N LEU A 26 4.59 -3.43 10.10
CA LEU A 26 5.68 -3.51 9.11
C LEU A 26 5.30 -2.84 7.78
N SER A 27 4.08 -3.07 7.31
CA SER A 27 3.57 -2.45 6.08
C SER A 27 3.51 -0.93 6.20
N GLY A 28 3.10 -0.41 7.37
CA GLY A 28 3.02 1.02 7.64
C GLY A 28 4.37 1.74 7.53
N MET A 29 5.49 1.03 7.69
CA MET A 29 6.84 1.61 7.50
C MET A 29 7.21 1.79 6.03
N ILE A 30 6.67 0.95 5.15
CA ILE A 30 7.09 0.86 3.74
C ILE A 30 6.06 1.50 2.81
N MET A 31 4.76 1.32 3.06
CA MET A 31 3.68 1.83 2.20
C MET A 31 3.77 3.35 1.92
N PRO A 32 4.00 4.22 2.92
CA PRO A 32 4.15 5.65 2.67
C PRO A 32 5.34 6.01 1.77
N ASN A 33 6.30 5.09 1.65
CA ASN A 33 7.55 5.27 0.92
C ASN A 33 7.55 4.53 -0.44
N ILE A 34 6.46 3.85 -0.84
CA ILE A 34 6.39 3.08 -2.10
C ILE A 34 6.76 3.92 -3.33
N ALA A 35 6.37 5.20 -3.36
CA ALA A 35 6.74 6.09 -4.46
C ALA A 35 8.26 6.23 -4.62
N ALA A 36 9.02 6.22 -3.52
CA ALA A 36 10.48 6.27 -3.56
C ALA A 36 11.09 4.96 -4.08
N PHE A 37 10.54 3.80 -3.71
CA PHE A 37 10.95 2.50 -4.26
C PHE A 37 10.67 2.39 -5.77
N ILE A 38 9.51 2.87 -6.22
CA ILE A 38 9.15 2.91 -7.64
C ILE A 38 10.10 3.83 -8.40
N ALA A 39 10.35 5.04 -7.88
CA ALA A 39 11.28 5.98 -8.48
C ALA A 39 12.69 5.38 -8.56
N TRP A 40 13.16 4.75 -7.50
CA TRP A 40 14.44 4.03 -7.48
C TRP A 40 14.49 2.91 -8.53
N GLY A 41 13.42 2.13 -8.70
CA GLY A 41 13.34 1.08 -9.73
C GLY A 41 13.47 1.64 -11.15
N PHE A 42 12.75 2.72 -11.47
CA PHE A 42 12.86 3.40 -12.77
C PHE A 42 14.25 4.02 -12.98
N ILE A 43 14.81 4.64 -11.95
CA ILE A 43 16.17 5.20 -12.02
C ILE A 43 17.18 4.07 -12.24
N THR A 44 17.05 2.94 -11.56
CA THR A 44 17.91 1.77 -11.76
C THR A 44 17.77 1.22 -13.18
N MET A 45 16.56 1.19 -13.73
CA MET A 45 16.31 0.75 -15.09
C MET A 45 16.98 1.66 -16.15
N LEU A 46 17.01 2.98 -15.93
CA LEU A 46 17.43 3.97 -16.92
C LEU A 46 18.86 4.49 -16.73
N PHE A 47 19.33 4.60 -15.49
CA PHE A 47 20.54 5.31 -15.04
C PHE A 47 21.57 4.36 -14.40
N ILE A 48 21.67 3.11 -14.88
CA ILE A 48 22.82 2.23 -14.61
C ILE A 48 23.64 2.01 -15.88
N ALA A 49 24.91 1.60 -15.75
CA ALA A 49 25.79 1.35 -16.90
C ALA A 49 25.19 0.35 -17.91
N VAL A 50 24.50 -0.67 -17.40
CA VAL A 50 23.75 -1.67 -18.20
C VAL A 50 22.25 -1.33 -18.28
N GLY A 51 21.88 -0.06 -18.14
CA GLY A 51 20.50 0.38 -18.17
C GLY A 51 19.91 0.37 -19.58
N TRP A 52 18.61 0.61 -19.68
CA TRP A 52 17.89 0.72 -20.95
C TRP A 52 18.42 1.81 -21.87
N LEU A 53 19.08 2.82 -21.32
CA LEU A 53 19.71 3.91 -22.08
C LEU A 53 21.21 3.69 -22.32
N GLY A 54 21.77 2.54 -21.92
CA GLY A 54 23.21 2.24 -22.03
C GLY A 54 23.75 2.25 -23.47
N TRP A 55 22.88 2.07 -24.48
CA TRP A 55 23.24 2.13 -25.90
C TRP A 55 23.33 3.55 -26.45
N TRP A 56 22.84 4.57 -25.73
CA TRP A 56 22.69 5.93 -26.25
C TRP A 56 23.95 6.77 -26.04
N THR A 57 24.99 6.56 -26.83
CA THR A 57 26.20 7.41 -26.81
C THR A 57 25.97 8.75 -27.52
N PRO A 58 26.42 9.90 -26.98
CA PRO A 58 27.33 10.08 -25.84
C PRO A 58 26.63 10.28 -24.48
N VAL A 59 25.32 10.10 -24.40
CA VAL A 59 24.52 10.40 -23.21
C VAL A 59 24.63 9.30 -22.15
N ALA A 60 24.83 8.05 -22.55
CA ALA A 60 24.94 6.89 -21.65
C ALA A 60 26.07 7.01 -20.59
N PRO A 61 27.29 7.48 -20.93
CA PRO A 61 28.31 7.80 -19.92
C PRO A 61 27.91 8.89 -18.91
N LEU A 62 27.03 9.83 -19.28
CA LEU A 62 26.47 10.83 -18.37
C LEU A 62 25.30 10.26 -17.54
N LEU A 63 24.44 9.45 -18.17
CA LEU A 63 23.23 8.90 -17.57
C LEU A 63 23.58 7.73 -16.66
N GLY A 64 23.68 8.02 -15.37
CA GLY A 64 23.97 7.04 -14.34
C GLY A 64 25.30 7.24 -13.66
N GLY A 65 26.10 8.21 -14.09
CA GLY A 65 27.35 8.55 -13.44
C GLY A 65 28.51 7.60 -13.75
N PHE A 66 28.38 6.65 -14.67
CA PHE A 66 29.44 5.67 -14.89
C PHE A 66 30.57 6.13 -15.84
N GLY A 67 30.49 7.35 -16.38
CA GLY A 67 31.51 7.91 -17.26
C GLY A 67 32.77 8.36 -16.52
N ASN A 68 33.91 8.32 -17.23
CA ASN A 68 35.17 8.86 -16.75
C ASN A 68 35.07 10.39 -16.68
N ALA A 69 35.20 10.94 -15.46
CA ALA A 69 35.09 12.35 -15.17
C ALA A 69 36.21 13.17 -15.83
N ASP A 70 37.39 12.58 -16.06
CA ASP A 70 38.50 13.24 -16.75
C ASP A 70 38.17 13.53 -18.22
N VAL A 71 37.27 12.74 -18.81
CA VAL A 71 36.86 12.85 -20.22
C VAL A 71 35.64 13.76 -20.37
N ILE A 72 34.66 13.63 -19.47
CA ILE A 72 33.36 14.29 -19.59
C ILE A 72 33.38 15.70 -18.98
N ASN A 73 34.24 15.94 -17.99
CA ASN A 73 34.45 17.23 -17.31
C ASN A 73 33.14 17.95 -16.93
N TRP A 74 32.28 17.31 -16.12
CA TRP A 74 31.06 17.92 -15.57
C TRP A 74 31.39 18.63 -14.24
N PRO A 75 31.45 19.98 -14.20
CA PRO A 75 31.93 20.68 -13.02
C PRO A 75 30.98 20.54 -11.82
N GLY A 76 31.53 20.25 -10.64
CA GLY A 76 30.77 20.15 -9.39
C GLY A 76 30.03 18.82 -9.18
N ALA A 77 30.11 17.88 -10.12
CA ALA A 77 29.56 16.54 -9.95
C ALA A 77 30.40 15.72 -8.97
N MET A 78 29.75 14.93 -8.11
CA MET A 78 30.43 14.03 -7.18
C MET A 78 31.12 12.91 -7.96
N THR A 79 32.38 12.63 -7.63
CA THR A 79 33.17 11.54 -8.22
C THR A 79 33.68 10.56 -7.17
N ALA A 80 33.88 9.32 -7.58
CA ALA A 80 34.53 8.26 -6.81
C ALA A 80 35.54 7.54 -7.71
N LEU A 81 36.58 6.94 -7.11
CA LEU A 81 37.55 6.17 -7.87
C LEU A 81 36.94 4.84 -8.32
N ALA A 82 37.02 4.55 -9.62
CA ALA A 82 36.66 3.27 -10.22
C ALA A 82 37.88 2.66 -10.90
N GLN A 83 37.87 1.34 -11.08
CA GLN A 83 38.94 0.61 -11.75
C GLN A 83 38.40 0.01 -13.05
N ASP A 84 39.15 0.18 -14.15
CA ASP A 84 38.82 -0.46 -15.42
C ASP A 84 39.25 -1.94 -15.44
N ALA A 85 38.92 -2.65 -16.53
CA ALA A 85 39.27 -4.06 -16.71
C ALA A 85 40.79 -4.31 -16.77
N ASP A 86 41.58 -3.28 -17.06
CA ASP A 86 43.04 -3.32 -17.17
C ASP A 86 43.74 -2.93 -15.85
N GLY A 87 42.96 -2.63 -14.80
CA GLY A 87 43.46 -2.28 -13.49
C GLY A 87 43.80 -0.79 -13.31
N ASN A 88 43.55 0.07 -14.30
CA ASN A 88 43.77 1.51 -14.17
C ASN A 88 42.66 2.14 -13.35
N THR A 89 43.03 3.03 -12.44
CA THR A 89 42.08 3.79 -11.62
C THR A 89 41.74 5.09 -12.32
N PHE A 90 40.45 5.42 -12.40
CA PHE A 90 39.96 6.68 -12.96
C PHE A 90 38.85 7.26 -12.08
N PRO A 91 38.68 8.60 -12.05
CA PRO A 91 37.55 9.22 -11.38
C PRO A 91 36.27 8.98 -12.20
N GLN A 92 35.30 8.31 -11.61
CA GLN A 92 33.97 8.05 -12.16
C GLN A 92 32.95 8.93 -11.44
N PHE A 93 31.88 9.37 -12.10
CA PHE A 93 30.83 10.08 -11.37
C PHE A 93 30.08 9.14 -10.42
N VAL A 94 29.49 9.68 -9.36
CA VAL A 94 28.64 8.89 -8.47
C VAL A 94 27.25 8.77 -9.08
N GLY A 95 26.84 7.54 -9.39
CA GLY A 95 25.50 7.25 -9.89
C GLY A 95 24.41 7.43 -8.83
N LEU A 96 23.20 7.78 -9.27
CA LEU A 96 22.07 8.07 -8.36
C LEU A 96 21.54 6.82 -7.62
N VAL A 97 21.68 5.64 -8.21
CA VAL A 97 21.12 4.38 -7.70
C VAL A 97 21.71 3.98 -6.35
N GLY A 98 23.04 4.08 -6.21
CA GLY A 98 23.75 3.69 -4.99
C GLY A 98 23.34 4.54 -3.77
N PRO A 99 23.44 5.87 -3.81
CA PRO A 99 23.00 6.72 -2.72
C PRO A 99 21.52 6.56 -2.36
N MET A 100 20.65 6.29 -3.33
CA MET A 100 19.23 6.05 -3.05
C MET A 100 19.01 4.78 -2.25
N ILE A 101 19.64 3.66 -2.64
CA ILE A 101 19.45 2.37 -1.97
C ILE A 101 20.16 2.32 -0.61
N THR A 102 21.32 2.95 -0.48
CA THR A 102 22.13 2.94 0.75
C THR A 102 21.62 3.95 1.79
N TYR A 103 21.18 5.14 1.36
CA TYR A 103 20.81 6.21 2.28
C TYR A 103 19.32 6.55 2.21
N LEU A 104 18.82 6.98 1.05
CA LEU A 104 17.47 7.55 0.94
C LEU A 104 16.39 6.59 1.44
N LEU A 105 16.35 5.37 0.90
CA LEU A 105 15.27 4.42 1.19
C LEU A 105 15.30 3.92 2.65
N PRO A 106 16.45 3.51 3.22
CA PRO A 106 16.51 3.13 4.63
C PRO A 106 16.17 4.29 5.58
N LEU A 107 16.62 5.53 5.30
CA LEU A 107 16.31 6.69 6.14
C LEU A 107 14.81 7.06 6.08
N LEU A 108 14.17 6.93 4.92
CA LEU A 108 12.73 7.11 4.78
C LEU A 108 11.96 6.10 5.63
N ILE A 109 12.36 4.82 5.59
CA ILE A 109 11.77 3.77 6.43
C ILE A 109 11.97 4.09 7.91
N ALA A 110 13.19 4.48 8.31
CA ALA A 110 13.52 4.84 9.68
C ALA A 110 12.64 5.98 10.20
N ASN A 111 12.48 7.04 9.40
CA ASN A 111 11.66 8.18 9.75
C ASN A 111 10.18 7.78 9.89
N THR A 112 9.63 7.04 8.93
CA THR A 112 8.24 6.56 8.99
C THR A 112 8.02 5.65 10.20
N ALA A 113 8.91 4.69 10.42
CA ALA A 113 8.84 3.75 11.53
C ALA A 113 8.94 4.46 12.89
N GLY A 114 9.83 5.45 13.01
CA GLY A 114 9.95 6.28 14.20
C GLY A 114 8.70 7.13 14.46
N ARG A 115 8.10 7.70 13.40
CA ARG A 115 6.83 8.46 13.49
C ARG A 115 5.66 7.62 13.96
N MET A 116 5.60 6.36 13.52
CA MET A 116 4.56 5.42 13.97
C MET A 116 4.61 5.13 15.48
N VAL A 117 5.79 5.24 16.11
CA VAL A 117 5.96 4.98 17.54
C VAL A 117 5.84 6.24 18.38
N TYR A 118 6.42 7.36 17.93
CA TYR A 118 6.51 8.58 18.73
C TYR A 118 6.53 9.89 17.91
N GLY A 119 5.74 9.93 16.84
CA GLY A 119 5.50 11.13 16.03
C GLY A 119 6.79 11.72 15.44
N GLU A 120 6.77 13.02 15.14
CA GLU A 120 7.86 13.70 14.43
C GLU A 120 9.22 13.56 15.13
N ARG A 121 9.25 13.68 16.46
CA ARG A 121 10.51 13.51 17.24
C ARG A 121 11.05 12.09 17.14
N GLY A 122 10.17 11.09 17.24
CA GLY A 122 10.55 9.69 17.02
C GLY A 122 11.17 9.47 15.65
N GLY A 123 10.60 10.07 14.60
CA GLY A 123 11.11 9.99 13.23
C GLY A 123 12.51 10.60 13.05
N VAL A 124 12.74 11.80 13.60
CA VAL A 124 14.05 12.47 13.52
C VAL A 124 15.13 11.65 14.24
N VAL A 125 14.88 11.23 15.48
CA VAL A 125 15.86 10.44 16.25
C VAL A 125 16.13 9.08 15.60
N ALA A 126 15.09 8.43 15.08
CA ALA A 126 15.22 7.19 14.31
C ALA A 126 16.11 7.36 13.08
N THR A 127 15.94 8.45 12.34
CA THR A 127 16.74 8.77 11.15
C THR A 127 18.22 8.93 11.50
N ILE A 128 18.53 9.67 12.58
CA ILE A 128 19.91 9.85 13.07
C ILE A 128 20.50 8.50 13.49
N ALA A 129 19.75 7.72 14.26
CA ALA A 129 20.21 6.42 14.75
C ALA A 129 20.52 5.43 13.61
N VAL A 130 19.65 5.37 12.60
CA VAL A 130 19.82 4.49 11.43
C VAL A 130 20.99 4.92 10.55
N MET A 131 21.35 6.21 10.52
CA MET A 131 22.57 6.64 9.85
C MET A 131 23.81 5.92 10.39
N GLY A 132 23.87 5.72 11.71
CA GLY A 132 24.94 4.93 12.34
C GLY A 132 24.94 3.48 11.88
N VAL A 133 23.77 2.86 11.76
CA VAL A 133 23.62 1.48 11.26
C VAL A 133 24.07 1.36 9.80
N ILE A 134 23.69 2.31 8.94
CA ILE A 134 24.08 2.34 7.53
C ILE A 134 25.60 2.38 7.40
N VAL A 135 26.27 3.34 8.07
CA VAL A 135 27.73 3.53 7.95
C VAL A 135 28.51 2.36 8.58
N GLY A 136 27.89 1.60 9.49
CA GLY A 136 28.51 0.42 10.10
C GLY A 136 28.59 -0.81 9.19
N THR A 137 28.08 -0.75 7.96
CA THR A 137 27.93 -1.92 7.08
C THR A 137 28.13 -1.57 5.60
N ASN A 138 28.37 -2.58 4.78
CA ASN A 138 28.54 -2.41 3.32
C ASN A 138 27.30 -2.82 2.51
N ILE A 139 26.20 -3.22 3.17
CA ILE A 139 24.97 -3.61 2.50
C ILE A 139 23.85 -2.60 2.81
N PRO A 140 22.84 -2.44 1.92
CA PRO A 140 21.69 -1.58 2.20
C PRO A 140 20.91 -1.99 3.47
N MET A 141 20.80 -1.10 4.45
CA MET A 141 20.25 -1.39 5.79
C MET A 141 18.72 -1.24 5.90
N PHE A 142 17.96 -1.91 5.02
CA PHE A 142 16.49 -1.92 5.09
C PHE A 142 15.97 -2.55 6.39
N LEU A 143 16.44 -3.76 6.70
CA LEU A 143 16.07 -4.46 7.93
C LEU A 143 16.58 -3.71 9.17
N GLY A 144 17.81 -3.18 9.08
CA GLY A 144 18.38 -2.31 10.10
C GLY A 144 17.48 -1.10 10.41
N ALA A 145 16.95 -0.44 9.38
CA ALA A 145 16.01 0.68 9.53
C ALA A 145 14.67 0.26 10.16
N MET A 146 14.10 -0.87 9.74
CA MET A 146 12.83 -1.38 10.27
C MET A 146 12.91 -1.79 11.74
N ILE A 147 14.08 -2.21 12.22
CA ILE A 147 14.29 -2.60 13.62
C ILE A 147 14.74 -1.39 14.45
N MET A 148 15.79 -0.70 14.01
CA MET A 148 16.39 0.41 14.75
C MET A 148 15.46 1.63 14.81
N GLY A 149 14.65 1.88 13.78
CA GLY A 149 13.73 3.03 13.75
C GLY A 149 12.70 3.03 14.89
N PRO A 150 11.87 1.98 15.02
CA PRO A 150 10.94 1.84 16.14
C PRO A 150 11.64 1.79 17.49
N PHE A 151 12.79 1.11 17.57
CA PHE A 151 13.58 1.02 18.79
C PHE A 151 14.05 2.40 19.26
N ALA A 152 14.66 3.18 18.37
CA ALA A 152 15.12 4.53 18.66
C ALA A 152 13.97 5.42 19.12
N ALA A 153 12.82 5.38 18.44
CA ALA A 153 11.65 6.15 18.84
C ALA A 153 11.05 5.71 20.18
N TYR A 154 11.12 4.41 20.50
CA TYR A 154 10.70 3.89 21.81
C TYR A 154 11.62 4.40 22.93
N VAL A 155 12.94 4.40 22.70
CA VAL A 155 13.91 4.96 23.64
C VAL A 155 13.69 6.46 23.82
N THR A 156 13.40 7.20 22.75
CA THR A 156 13.02 8.64 22.84
C THR A 156 11.79 8.84 23.71
N LYS A 157 10.73 8.04 23.49
CA LYS A 157 9.52 8.09 24.31
C LYS A 157 9.79 7.80 25.79
N TRP A 158 10.70 6.88 26.07
CA TRP A 158 11.10 6.55 27.43
C TRP A 158 11.91 7.67 28.08
N MET A 159 12.86 8.26 27.33
CA MET A 159 13.64 9.41 27.77
C MET A 159 12.72 10.58 28.12
N ASP A 160 11.78 10.96 27.26
CA ASP A 160 10.91 12.12 27.49
C ASP A 160 10.02 11.97 28.72
N ARG A 161 9.57 10.74 29.03
CA ARG A 161 8.82 10.46 30.28
C ARG A 161 9.60 10.83 31.54
N ILE A 162 10.93 10.84 31.51
CA ILE A 162 11.76 11.22 32.67
C ILE A 162 11.62 12.73 32.98
N TRP A 163 11.36 13.54 31.95
CA TRP A 163 11.35 15.01 32.00
C TRP A 163 9.94 15.60 31.92
N ASP A 164 8.93 14.75 31.69
CA ASP A 164 7.53 15.15 31.59
C ASP A 164 7.07 15.91 32.84
N GLY A 165 6.46 17.08 32.64
CA GLY A 165 6.03 17.99 33.70
C GLY A 165 7.15 18.65 34.52
N LYS A 166 8.44 18.40 34.22
CA LYS A 166 9.59 18.99 34.96
C LYS A 166 10.22 20.19 34.26
N ILE A 167 9.91 20.39 32.98
CA ILE A 167 10.49 21.46 32.16
C ILE A 167 9.68 22.74 32.35
N LYS A 168 10.36 23.86 32.56
CA LYS A 168 9.70 25.17 32.66
C LYS A 168 9.08 25.57 31.31
N PRO A 169 7.90 26.20 31.29
CA PRO A 169 7.31 26.74 30.07
C PRO A 169 8.30 27.64 29.32
N GLY A 170 8.39 27.48 28.00
CA GLY A 170 9.34 28.21 27.14
C GLY A 170 10.71 27.54 26.96
N PHE A 171 11.13 26.63 27.85
CA PHE A 171 12.35 25.82 27.70
C PHE A 171 12.10 24.45 27.05
N GLU A 172 10.84 24.04 26.90
CA GLU A 172 10.44 22.74 26.36
C GLU A 172 11.06 22.45 25.00
N MET A 173 10.99 23.40 24.06
CA MET A 173 11.55 23.20 22.72
C MET A 173 13.08 23.01 22.75
N LEU A 174 13.77 23.77 23.60
CA LEU A 174 15.22 23.67 23.76
C LEU A 174 15.61 22.30 24.32
N VAL A 175 14.99 21.89 25.43
CA VAL A 175 15.27 20.60 26.06
C VAL A 175 14.89 19.44 25.14
N ASN A 176 13.75 19.53 24.45
CA ASN A 176 13.28 18.50 23.53
C ASN A 176 14.21 18.30 22.33
N ASN A 177 14.76 19.38 21.77
CA ASN A 177 15.69 19.30 20.64
C ASN A 177 17.08 18.84 21.07
N PHE A 178 17.63 19.38 22.18
CA PHE A 178 18.94 18.95 22.68
C PHE A 178 18.95 17.50 23.14
N SER A 179 17.91 17.06 23.86
CA SER A 179 17.77 15.67 24.29
C SER A 179 17.64 14.71 23.10
N ALA A 180 16.83 15.07 22.10
CA ALA A 180 16.71 14.28 20.87
C ALA A 180 18.04 14.20 20.11
N GLY A 181 18.79 15.30 20.03
CA GLY A 181 20.11 15.33 19.39
C GLY A 181 21.14 14.45 20.11
N ILE A 182 21.26 14.58 21.44
CA ILE A 182 22.20 13.78 22.25
C ILE A 182 21.82 12.29 22.19
N LEU A 183 20.53 11.97 22.37
CA LEU A 183 20.05 10.60 22.28
C LEU A 183 20.29 10.03 20.88
N GLY A 184 19.97 10.79 19.83
CA GLY A 184 20.23 10.40 18.45
C GLY A 184 21.70 10.10 18.20
N MET A 185 22.61 10.94 18.68
CA MET A 185 24.06 10.70 18.62
C MET A 185 24.46 9.39 19.31
N LEU A 186 24.00 9.17 20.54
CA LEU A 186 24.31 7.94 21.28
C LEU A 186 23.77 6.69 20.58
N LEU A 187 22.54 6.76 20.07
CA LEU A 187 21.92 5.68 19.32
C LEU A 187 22.57 5.45 17.96
N ALA A 188 23.12 6.48 17.31
CA ALA A 188 23.90 6.31 16.08
C ALA A 188 25.23 5.62 16.34
N ILE A 189 25.95 5.99 17.41
CA ILE A 189 27.18 5.30 17.82
C ILE A 189 26.88 3.83 18.16
N LEU A 190 25.80 3.59 18.91
CA LEU A 190 25.30 2.23 19.20
C LEU A 190 24.95 1.48 17.90
N GLY A 191 24.29 2.17 16.97
CA GLY A 191 23.90 1.65 15.68
C GLY A 191 25.11 1.15 14.86
N PHE A 192 26.17 1.95 14.85
CA PHE A 192 27.42 1.68 14.15
C PHE A 192 28.15 0.45 14.72
N PHE A 193 28.34 0.38 16.03
CA PHE A 193 29.15 -0.70 16.64
C PHE A 193 28.38 -1.99 16.92
N ILE A 194 27.08 -1.93 17.17
CA ILE A 194 26.29 -3.08 17.65
C ILE A 194 25.30 -3.55 16.59
N PHE A 195 24.44 -2.65 16.12
CA PHE A 195 23.36 -3.06 15.20
C PHE A 195 23.90 -3.44 13.82
N GLY A 196 24.88 -2.72 13.26
CA GLY A 196 25.46 -3.06 11.96
C GLY A 196 25.91 -4.52 11.87
N PRO A 197 26.84 -4.98 12.74
CA PRO A 197 27.28 -6.38 12.76
C PRO A 197 26.16 -7.38 13.08
N ALA A 198 25.24 -7.05 13.98
CA ALA A 198 24.14 -7.95 14.35
C ALA A 198 23.15 -8.16 13.19
N ILE A 199 22.85 -7.10 12.44
CA ILE A 199 21.97 -7.17 11.27
C ILE A 199 22.65 -7.92 10.13
N LEU A 200 23.95 -7.70 9.89
CA LEU A 200 24.73 -8.49 8.93
C LEU A 200 24.66 -9.99 9.24
N TRP A 201 24.97 -10.37 10.48
CA TRP A 201 24.91 -11.78 10.91
C TRP A 201 23.52 -12.39 10.71
N PHE A 202 22.46 -11.62 10.99
CA PHE A 202 21.09 -12.08 10.78
C PHE A 202 20.71 -12.18 9.30
N SER A 203 21.12 -11.21 8.48
CA SER A 203 20.97 -11.24 7.01
C SER A 203 21.67 -12.46 6.42
N ASP A 204 22.90 -12.77 6.85
CA ASP A 204 23.66 -13.94 6.39
C ASP A 204 22.92 -15.25 6.69
N ILE A 205 22.30 -15.37 7.87
CA ILE A 205 21.49 -16.54 8.22
C ILE A 205 20.27 -16.65 7.31
N LEU A 206 19.55 -15.56 7.08
CA LEU A 206 18.37 -15.55 6.20
C LEU A 206 18.76 -15.85 4.75
N GLY A 207 19.84 -15.24 4.26
CA GLY A 207 20.42 -15.50 2.95
C GLY A 207 20.82 -16.95 2.79
N ALA A 208 21.50 -17.54 3.77
CA ALA A 208 21.84 -18.96 3.79
C ALA A 208 20.61 -19.87 3.82
N ALA A 209 19.56 -19.52 4.56
CA ALA A 209 18.32 -20.27 4.57
C ALA A 209 17.61 -20.24 3.20
N VAL A 210 17.58 -19.08 2.54
CA VAL A 210 17.04 -18.95 1.18
C VAL A 210 17.89 -19.73 0.18
N ALA A 211 19.23 -19.61 0.24
CA ALA A 211 20.15 -20.34 -0.62
C ALA A 211 20.00 -21.86 -0.43
N TRP A 212 19.82 -22.32 0.81
CA TRP A 212 19.54 -23.72 1.13
C TRP A 212 18.21 -24.19 0.51
N LEU A 213 17.14 -23.41 0.65
CA LEU A 213 15.85 -23.70 0.02
C LEU A 213 15.96 -23.78 -1.50
N VAL A 214 16.74 -22.91 -2.14
CA VAL A 214 17.00 -22.96 -3.58
C VAL A 214 17.83 -24.19 -3.94
N SER A 215 18.89 -24.48 -3.21
CA SER A 215 19.80 -25.62 -3.49
C SER A 215 19.10 -26.97 -3.42
N LEU A 216 18.15 -27.13 -2.50
CA LEU A 216 17.34 -28.34 -2.36
C LEU A 216 16.05 -28.31 -3.21
N SER A 217 15.86 -27.28 -4.04
CA SER A 217 14.63 -27.07 -4.83
C SER A 217 13.35 -27.03 -3.98
N LEU A 218 13.47 -26.56 -2.74
CA LEU A 218 12.39 -26.46 -1.76
C LEU A 218 11.67 -25.12 -1.76
N LEU A 219 12.16 -24.11 -2.49
CA LEU A 219 11.51 -22.81 -2.59
C LEU A 219 10.00 -22.87 -2.97
N PRO A 220 9.53 -23.81 -3.82
CA PRO A 220 8.10 -23.94 -4.12
C PRO A 220 7.22 -24.22 -2.89
N PHE A 221 7.76 -24.81 -1.82
CA PHE A 221 7.00 -25.07 -0.60
C PHE A 221 6.65 -23.79 0.17
N VAL A 222 7.36 -22.68 -0.09
CA VAL A 222 7.03 -21.36 0.47
C VAL A 222 5.59 -20.95 0.09
N SER A 223 5.09 -21.39 -1.07
CA SER A 223 3.71 -21.11 -1.51
C SER A 223 2.64 -21.71 -0.59
N ILE A 224 2.94 -22.77 0.17
CA ILE A 224 2.02 -23.34 1.18
C ILE A 224 1.71 -22.32 2.29
N ILE A 225 2.69 -21.47 2.61
CA ILE A 225 2.54 -20.44 3.64
C ILE A 225 2.04 -19.14 3.01
N VAL A 226 2.64 -18.74 1.90
CA VAL A 226 2.42 -17.43 1.28
C VAL A 226 1.01 -17.31 0.70
N GLU A 227 0.50 -18.29 -0.03
CA GLU A 227 -0.80 -18.14 -0.72
C GLU A 227 -1.98 -18.03 0.26
N PRO A 228 -2.08 -18.86 1.33
CA PRO A 228 -3.09 -18.64 2.36
C PRO A 228 -2.90 -17.32 3.09
N ALA A 229 -1.66 -16.95 3.40
CA ALA A 229 -1.35 -15.69 4.07
C ALA A 229 -1.78 -14.48 3.25
N LYS A 230 -1.63 -14.52 1.91
CA LYS A 230 -2.10 -13.47 0.99
C LYS A 230 -3.61 -13.28 1.09
N VAL A 231 -4.38 -14.36 0.97
CA VAL A 231 -5.86 -14.33 1.09
C VAL A 231 -6.32 -13.80 2.46
N LEU A 232 -5.49 -13.98 3.49
CA LEU A 232 -5.72 -13.46 4.85
C LEU A 232 -5.17 -12.05 5.10
N PHE A 233 -4.73 -11.33 4.06
CA PHE A 233 -4.14 -9.98 4.11
C PHE A 233 -2.83 -9.87 4.91
N LEU A 234 -2.08 -10.96 4.98
CA LEU A 234 -0.73 -10.97 5.55
C LEU A 234 0.35 -10.78 4.47
N ASN A 235 -0.05 -10.53 3.22
CA ASN A 235 0.86 -10.30 2.10
C ASN A 235 1.79 -9.11 2.33
N ASN A 236 1.26 -8.02 2.86
CA ASN A 236 2.05 -6.83 3.16
C ASN A 236 3.14 -7.10 4.22
N ALA A 237 2.85 -7.94 5.21
CA ALA A 237 3.81 -8.32 6.25
C ALA A 237 4.97 -9.13 5.66
N ILE A 238 4.62 -10.07 4.80
CA ILE A 238 5.56 -11.02 4.20
C ILE A 238 6.39 -10.32 3.11
N ASN A 239 5.74 -9.60 2.20
CA ASN A 239 6.42 -8.96 1.09
C ASN A 239 7.29 -7.81 1.58
N HIS A 240 6.71 -6.83 2.27
CA HIS A 240 7.48 -5.65 2.70
C HIS A 240 8.38 -5.94 3.91
N GLY A 241 7.99 -6.86 4.79
CA GLY A 241 8.79 -7.19 5.98
C GLY A 241 9.93 -8.15 5.75
N VAL A 242 9.85 -9.04 4.74
CA VAL A 242 10.82 -10.12 4.56
C VAL A 242 11.36 -10.16 3.13
N PHE A 243 10.50 -10.36 2.12
CA PHE A 243 10.97 -10.61 0.75
C PHE A 243 11.54 -9.39 0.04
N THR A 244 10.99 -8.20 0.26
CA THR A 244 11.47 -6.98 -0.38
C THR A 244 12.89 -6.63 0.09
N PRO A 245 13.19 -6.54 1.41
CA PRO A 245 14.56 -6.30 1.88
C PRO A 245 15.56 -7.35 1.38
N LEU A 246 15.26 -8.63 1.55
CA LEU A 246 16.14 -9.73 1.12
C LEU A 246 16.32 -9.77 -0.40
N GLY A 247 15.25 -9.50 -1.15
CA GLY A 247 15.30 -9.47 -2.60
C GLY A 247 16.13 -8.31 -3.12
N ILE A 248 16.11 -7.16 -2.44
CA ILE A 248 16.94 -6.00 -2.80
C ILE A 248 18.42 -6.32 -2.57
N GLU A 249 18.74 -6.92 -1.44
CA GLU A 249 20.11 -7.38 -1.13
C GLU A 249 20.60 -8.36 -2.21
N GLN A 250 19.80 -9.39 -2.50
CA GLN A 250 20.12 -10.37 -3.54
C GLN A 250 20.23 -9.76 -4.94
N ALA A 251 19.35 -8.83 -5.31
CA ALA A 251 19.36 -8.19 -6.63
C ALA A 251 20.55 -7.22 -6.79
N THR A 252 21.08 -6.69 -5.70
CA THR A 252 22.29 -5.86 -5.73
C THR A 252 23.51 -6.70 -6.12
N GLU A 253 23.58 -7.96 -5.68
CA GLU A 253 24.68 -8.87 -5.99
C GLU A 253 24.51 -9.60 -7.33
N THR A 254 23.29 -10.05 -7.62
CA THR A 254 23.00 -10.96 -8.75
C THR A 254 22.21 -10.31 -9.89
N GLY A 255 21.88 -9.02 -9.78
CA GLY A 255 21.11 -8.25 -10.76
C GLY A 255 19.60 -8.52 -10.73
N LYS A 256 19.15 -9.58 -10.05
CA LYS A 256 17.73 -9.93 -9.88
C LYS A 256 17.46 -10.77 -8.65
N SER A 257 16.21 -10.84 -8.23
CA SER A 257 15.76 -11.76 -7.19
C SER A 257 14.45 -12.45 -7.56
N ILE A 258 14.39 -13.75 -7.30
CA ILE A 258 13.16 -14.55 -7.37
C ILE A 258 12.18 -14.17 -6.25
N LEU A 259 12.67 -13.64 -5.13
CA LEU A 259 11.86 -13.29 -3.96
C LEU A 259 10.80 -12.23 -4.29
N PHE A 260 11.11 -11.33 -5.24
CA PHE A 260 10.16 -10.35 -5.73
C PHE A 260 8.96 -10.96 -6.48
N LEU A 261 9.11 -12.16 -7.06
CA LEU A 261 8.03 -12.86 -7.78
C LEU A 261 7.14 -13.70 -6.86
N ILE A 262 7.59 -14.05 -5.66
CA ILE A 262 6.84 -14.92 -4.75
C ILE A 262 5.47 -14.34 -4.43
N GLU A 263 5.38 -13.02 -4.21
CA GLU A 263 4.09 -12.35 -4.00
C GLU A 263 3.55 -11.68 -5.27
N ALA A 264 4.43 -11.07 -6.07
CA ALA A 264 4.02 -10.24 -7.19
C ALA A 264 3.56 -11.00 -8.45
N ASN A 265 3.83 -12.31 -8.56
CA ASN A 265 3.40 -13.08 -9.73
C ASN A 265 1.86 -13.03 -9.89
N PRO A 266 1.32 -12.44 -10.97
CA PRO A 266 -0.12 -12.31 -11.13
C PRO A 266 -0.80 -13.59 -11.64
N GLY A 267 -0.02 -14.61 -12.03
CA GLY A 267 -0.50 -15.86 -12.61
C GLY A 267 -1.52 -16.60 -11.77
N PRO A 268 -1.26 -16.91 -10.48
CA PRO A 268 -2.23 -17.63 -9.64
C PRO A 268 -3.59 -16.93 -9.54
N GLY A 269 -3.59 -15.62 -9.26
CA GLY A 269 -4.82 -14.82 -9.20
C GLY A 269 -5.58 -14.80 -10.53
N LEU A 270 -4.87 -14.63 -11.65
CA LEU A 270 -5.47 -14.66 -12.98
C LEU A 270 -6.12 -16.03 -13.27
N GLY A 271 -5.42 -17.13 -12.97
CA GLY A 271 -5.94 -18.47 -13.18
C GLY A 271 -7.23 -18.75 -12.39
N LEU A 272 -7.27 -18.31 -11.13
CA LEU A 272 -8.47 -18.38 -10.28
C LEU A 272 -9.65 -17.63 -10.92
N LEU A 273 -9.44 -16.36 -11.28
CA LEU A 273 -10.49 -15.49 -11.84
C LEU A 273 -10.98 -15.96 -13.21
N MET A 274 -10.08 -16.49 -14.05
CA MET A 274 -10.46 -17.11 -15.32
C MET A 274 -11.32 -18.36 -15.09
N ALA A 275 -11.03 -19.17 -14.07
CA ALA A 275 -11.86 -20.34 -13.78
C ALA A 275 -13.25 -19.94 -13.26
N PHE A 276 -13.36 -18.88 -12.45
CA PHE A 276 -14.66 -18.33 -12.03
C PHE A 276 -15.44 -17.73 -13.21
N THR A 277 -14.76 -17.09 -14.17
CA THR A 277 -15.37 -16.57 -15.40
C THR A 277 -16.11 -17.66 -16.17
N PHE A 278 -15.48 -18.82 -16.36
CA PHE A 278 -16.08 -19.90 -17.17
C PHE A 278 -16.99 -20.84 -16.34
N PHE A 279 -16.57 -21.20 -15.13
CA PHE A 279 -17.19 -22.28 -14.34
C PHE A 279 -17.84 -21.83 -13.03
N GLY A 280 -17.70 -20.55 -12.66
CA GLY A 280 -18.36 -20.00 -11.48
C GLY A 280 -19.89 -19.94 -11.63
N VAL A 281 -20.56 -19.50 -10.56
CA VAL A 281 -22.01 -19.28 -10.52
C VAL A 281 -22.32 -17.92 -9.89
N GLY A 282 -23.50 -17.37 -10.19
CA GLY A 282 -24.01 -16.14 -9.57
C GLY A 282 -23.11 -14.90 -9.75
N ALA A 283 -23.08 -14.05 -8.72
CA ALA A 283 -22.32 -12.81 -8.69
C ALA A 283 -20.81 -13.00 -8.90
N ALA A 284 -20.23 -14.09 -8.35
CA ALA A 284 -18.83 -14.42 -8.54
C ALA A 284 -18.50 -14.68 -10.03
N LYS A 285 -19.39 -15.33 -10.78
CA LYS A 285 -19.18 -15.51 -12.24
C LYS A 285 -19.25 -14.18 -12.99
N ALA A 286 -20.24 -13.35 -12.67
CA ALA A 286 -20.50 -12.10 -13.38
C ALA A 286 -19.38 -11.07 -13.19
N SER A 287 -18.78 -11.03 -12.01
CA SER A 287 -17.74 -10.05 -11.63
C SER A 287 -16.31 -10.50 -11.99
N ALA A 288 -16.07 -11.81 -12.16
CA ALA A 288 -14.72 -12.37 -12.39
C ALA A 288 -13.95 -11.78 -13.59
N PRO A 289 -14.55 -11.53 -14.77
CA PRO A 289 -13.81 -10.98 -15.91
C PRO A 289 -13.26 -9.58 -15.63
N GLY A 290 -14.06 -8.71 -15.01
CA GLY A 290 -13.63 -7.37 -14.62
C GLY A 290 -12.53 -7.42 -13.56
N ALA A 291 -12.69 -8.31 -12.58
CA ALA A 291 -11.67 -8.53 -11.56
C ALA A 291 -10.34 -9.04 -12.15
N ALA A 292 -10.38 -9.89 -13.18
CA ALA A 292 -9.18 -10.41 -13.86
C ALA A 292 -8.36 -9.29 -14.50
N VAL A 293 -9.03 -8.33 -15.14
CA VAL A 293 -8.35 -7.17 -15.76
C VAL A 293 -7.70 -6.29 -14.68
N ILE A 294 -8.44 -5.96 -13.62
CA ILE A 294 -7.95 -5.12 -12.52
C ILE A 294 -6.77 -5.79 -11.80
N GLN A 295 -6.84 -7.10 -11.57
CA GLN A 295 -5.77 -7.86 -10.93
C GLN A 295 -4.53 -7.93 -11.82
N PHE A 296 -4.69 -8.33 -13.08
CA PHE A 296 -3.58 -8.63 -13.96
C PHE A 296 -2.87 -7.37 -14.46
N LEU A 297 -3.62 -6.38 -14.95
CA LEU A 297 -3.08 -5.12 -15.48
C LEU A 297 -2.89 -4.07 -14.39
N GLY A 298 -3.81 -3.99 -13.43
CA GLY A 298 -3.74 -3.02 -12.33
C GLY A 298 -2.86 -3.48 -11.17
N GLY A 299 -2.59 -4.78 -11.04
CA GLY A 299 -1.76 -5.31 -9.97
C GLY A 299 -2.40 -5.26 -8.58
N ILE A 300 -3.73 -5.11 -8.51
CA ILE A 300 -4.49 -5.15 -7.26
C ILE A 300 -4.83 -6.61 -6.98
N HIS A 301 -3.96 -7.29 -6.25
CA HIS A 301 -4.11 -8.73 -5.96
C HIS A 301 -5.23 -9.00 -4.95
N GLU A 302 -5.61 -8.01 -4.15
CA GLU A 302 -6.67 -8.14 -3.16
C GLU A 302 -8.04 -8.43 -3.79
N ILE A 303 -8.24 -8.10 -5.07
CA ILE A 303 -9.54 -8.23 -5.74
C ILE A 303 -9.94 -9.70 -5.96
N TYR A 304 -9.00 -10.65 -5.97
CA TYR A 304 -9.33 -12.07 -6.12
C TYR A 304 -9.56 -12.79 -4.78
N PHE A 305 -9.22 -12.18 -3.65
CA PHE A 305 -9.36 -12.82 -2.33
C PHE A 305 -10.80 -13.20 -1.97
N PRO A 306 -11.85 -12.40 -2.29
CA PRO A 306 -13.25 -12.80 -2.08
C PRO A 306 -13.62 -14.11 -2.80
N TYR A 307 -13.04 -14.34 -3.98
CA TYR A 307 -13.27 -15.56 -4.75
C TYR A 307 -12.67 -16.77 -4.03
N ALA A 308 -11.44 -16.62 -3.52
CA ALA A 308 -10.78 -17.66 -2.72
C ALA A 308 -11.51 -17.93 -1.39
N LEU A 309 -11.99 -16.89 -0.71
CA LEU A 309 -12.72 -17.01 0.57
C LEU A 309 -14.12 -17.59 0.39
N SER A 310 -14.82 -17.27 -0.71
CA SER A 310 -16.13 -17.86 -1.01
C SER A 310 -16.05 -19.36 -1.34
N LYS A 311 -14.88 -19.83 -1.81
CA LYS A 311 -14.57 -21.24 -2.07
C LYS A 311 -13.19 -21.61 -1.51
N PRO A 312 -13.03 -21.83 -0.20
CA PRO A 312 -11.71 -22.01 0.44
C PRO A 312 -10.86 -23.14 -0.13
N MET A 313 -11.47 -24.18 -0.71
CA MET A 313 -10.75 -25.26 -1.40
C MET A 313 -9.88 -24.75 -2.57
N THR A 314 -10.24 -23.62 -3.18
CA THR A 314 -9.46 -22.98 -4.25
C THR A 314 -8.12 -22.41 -3.77
N ILE A 315 -7.91 -22.28 -2.46
CA ILE A 315 -6.59 -21.97 -1.89
C ILE A 315 -5.57 -23.05 -2.25
N LEU A 316 -5.98 -24.33 -2.36
CA LEU A 316 -5.08 -25.39 -2.84
C LEU A 316 -4.65 -25.16 -4.30
N ALA A 317 -5.54 -24.60 -5.12
CA ALA A 317 -5.21 -24.23 -6.50
C ALA A 317 -4.22 -23.06 -6.54
N LEU A 318 -4.41 -22.05 -5.67
CA LEU A 318 -3.46 -20.95 -5.51
C LEU A 318 -2.07 -21.43 -5.06
N ILE A 319 -2.01 -22.34 -4.07
CA ILE A 319 -0.75 -22.95 -3.61
C ILE A 319 -0.06 -23.67 -4.76
N ALA A 320 -0.77 -24.52 -5.51
CA ALA A 320 -0.19 -25.27 -6.62
C ALA A 320 0.27 -24.35 -7.77
N GLY A 321 -0.51 -23.32 -8.11
CA GLY A 321 -0.13 -22.32 -9.10
C GLY A 321 1.08 -21.49 -8.67
N GLY A 322 1.09 -21.00 -7.44
CA GLY A 322 2.22 -20.28 -6.85
C GLY A 322 3.48 -21.12 -6.86
N ALA A 323 3.38 -22.38 -6.41
CA ALA A 323 4.50 -23.34 -6.42
C ALA A 323 5.00 -23.59 -7.84
N THR A 324 4.10 -23.68 -8.83
CA THR A 324 4.47 -23.85 -10.25
C THR A 324 5.24 -22.63 -10.77
N GLY A 325 4.78 -21.42 -10.47
CA GLY A 325 5.47 -20.18 -10.84
C GLY A 325 6.86 -20.07 -10.20
N VAL A 326 6.96 -20.36 -8.90
CA VAL A 326 8.23 -20.36 -8.16
C VAL A 326 9.18 -21.41 -8.72
N THR A 327 8.69 -22.64 -8.97
CA THR A 327 9.51 -23.72 -9.56
C THR A 327 10.05 -23.33 -10.93
N THR A 328 9.20 -22.75 -11.79
CA THR A 328 9.59 -22.34 -13.14
C THR A 328 10.72 -21.32 -13.10
N ASN A 329 10.60 -20.29 -12.25
CA ASN A 329 11.65 -19.28 -12.10
C ASN A 329 12.90 -19.85 -11.45
N MET A 330 12.77 -20.74 -10.47
CA MET A 330 13.92 -21.35 -9.79
C MET A 330 14.73 -22.23 -10.74
N VAL A 331 14.06 -23.06 -11.56
CA VAL A 331 14.72 -23.98 -12.50
C VAL A 331 15.34 -23.24 -13.68
N LEU A 332 14.66 -22.21 -14.20
CA LEU A 332 15.08 -21.48 -15.41
C LEU A 332 15.83 -20.17 -15.11
N GLY A 333 16.08 -19.86 -13.83
CA GLY A 333 16.80 -18.66 -13.40
C GLY A 333 16.04 -17.35 -13.63
N GLY A 334 14.72 -17.35 -13.47
CA GLY A 334 13.87 -16.16 -13.56
C GLY A 334 13.87 -15.31 -12.28
N GLY A 335 13.77 -13.98 -12.42
CA GLY A 335 13.69 -13.04 -11.31
C GLY A 335 13.41 -11.61 -11.76
N LEU A 336 13.27 -10.67 -10.81
CA LEU A 336 13.08 -9.24 -11.10
C LEU A 336 14.26 -8.42 -10.58
N ALA A 337 14.61 -7.33 -11.25
CA ALA A 337 15.67 -6.42 -10.76
C ALA A 337 15.22 -5.57 -9.57
N PHE A 338 13.92 -5.31 -9.43
CA PHE A 338 13.34 -4.50 -8.37
C PHE A 338 11.92 -5.00 -8.03
N PRO A 339 11.39 -4.67 -6.84
CA PRO A 339 10.03 -5.04 -6.45
C PRO A 339 8.99 -4.50 -7.43
N ALA A 340 8.09 -5.35 -7.91
CA ALA A 340 6.96 -4.91 -8.73
C ALA A 340 5.84 -4.34 -7.83
N ALA A 341 5.70 -3.00 -7.82
CA ALA A 341 4.66 -2.30 -7.06
C ALA A 341 3.92 -1.29 -7.97
N PRO A 342 2.60 -1.47 -8.22
CA PRO A 342 1.77 -2.62 -7.86
C PRO A 342 2.24 -3.91 -8.56
N GLY A 343 1.80 -5.09 -8.10
CA GLY A 343 2.17 -6.40 -8.66
C GLY A 343 1.53 -6.71 -10.03
N SER A 344 1.41 -5.71 -10.91
CA SER A 344 0.82 -5.85 -12.23
C SER A 344 1.78 -6.53 -13.18
N ILE A 345 1.23 -7.15 -14.24
CA ILE A 345 2.08 -7.67 -15.32
C ILE A 345 2.96 -6.58 -15.92
N ILE A 346 2.49 -5.32 -15.97
CA ILE A 346 3.24 -4.19 -16.50
C ILE A 346 4.49 -3.91 -15.65
N ALA A 347 4.33 -3.86 -14.33
CA ALA A 347 5.45 -3.68 -13.41
C ALA A 347 6.42 -4.87 -13.42
N VAL A 348 5.88 -6.09 -13.48
CA VAL A 348 6.65 -7.33 -13.63
C VAL A 348 7.46 -7.32 -14.93
N THR A 349 6.86 -6.90 -16.05
CA THR A 349 7.55 -6.76 -17.35
C THR A 349 8.68 -5.77 -17.26
N ALA A 350 8.46 -4.58 -16.70
CA ALA A 350 9.49 -3.57 -16.55
C ALA A 350 10.68 -4.07 -15.71
N ALA A 351 10.39 -4.73 -14.58
CA ALA A 351 11.42 -5.24 -13.70
C ALA A 351 12.17 -6.46 -14.26
N ALA A 352 11.49 -7.35 -15.00
CA ALA A 352 12.06 -8.55 -15.59
C ALA A 352 12.89 -8.27 -16.86
N SER A 353 12.51 -7.25 -17.64
CA SER A 353 13.14 -6.91 -18.92
C SER A 353 14.37 -6.01 -18.78
N SER A 354 14.72 -5.59 -17.55
CA SER A 354 15.94 -4.85 -17.32
C SER A 354 17.17 -5.67 -17.76
N PRO A 355 18.20 -5.06 -18.37
CA PRO A 355 19.39 -5.81 -18.75
C PRO A 355 20.12 -6.37 -17.52
N ALA A 356 20.06 -5.68 -16.38
CA ALA A 356 20.53 -6.18 -15.09
C ALA A 356 19.87 -7.52 -14.68
N ALA A 357 18.58 -7.72 -14.99
CA ALA A 357 17.90 -8.98 -14.74
C ALA A 357 18.15 -10.06 -15.83
N GLY A 358 18.89 -9.75 -16.88
CA GLY A 358 19.11 -10.64 -18.03
C GLY A 358 18.18 -10.38 -19.22
N GLY A 359 17.53 -9.21 -19.27
CA GLY A 359 16.84 -8.70 -20.45
C GLY A 359 15.68 -9.58 -20.94
N ILE A 360 15.57 -9.73 -22.27
CA ILE A 360 14.46 -10.43 -22.92
C ILE A 360 14.41 -11.91 -22.52
N THR A 361 15.55 -12.58 -22.37
CA THR A 361 15.59 -14.00 -21.98
C THR A 361 14.97 -14.21 -20.60
N ASN A 362 15.31 -13.35 -19.64
CA ASN A 362 14.70 -13.38 -18.31
C ASN A 362 13.19 -13.06 -18.37
N LEU A 363 12.79 -12.08 -19.19
CA LEU A 363 11.38 -11.75 -19.40
C LEU A 363 10.57 -12.96 -19.89
N LEU A 364 11.09 -13.72 -20.85
CA LEU A 364 10.42 -14.91 -21.38
C LEU A 364 10.26 -16.00 -20.32
N VAL A 365 11.26 -16.21 -19.46
CA VAL A 365 11.16 -17.13 -18.31
C VAL A 365 10.08 -16.67 -17.33
N VAL A 366 10.06 -15.38 -17.00
CA VAL A 366 9.06 -14.81 -16.09
C VAL A 366 7.65 -14.96 -16.68
N TYR A 367 7.45 -14.67 -17.97
CA TYR A 367 6.16 -14.87 -18.63
C TYR A 367 5.73 -16.33 -18.67
N LEU A 368 6.66 -17.25 -18.92
CA LEU A 368 6.38 -18.68 -18.84
C LEU A 368 5.91 -19.06 -17.42
N SER A 369 6.56 -18.53 -16.39
CA SER A 369 6.16 -18.78 -14.99
C SER A 369 4.76 -18.25 -14.68
N VAL A 370 4.39 -17.07 -15.21
CA VAL A 370 3.05 -16.47 -15.05
C VAL A 370 2.01 -17.34 -15.76
N LEU A 371 2.29 -17.76 -16.99
CA LEU A 371 1.39 -18.60 -17.80
C LEU A 371 1.16 -19.96 -17.17
N LEU A 372 2.21 -20.63 -16.71
CA LEU A 372 2.12 -21.95 -16.08
C LEU A 372 1.40 -21.85 -14.72
N ALA A 373 1.70 -20.85 -13.91
CA ALA A 373 1.00 -20.61 -12.65
C ALA A 373 -0.50 -20.35 -12.85
N ALA A 374 -0.86 -19.54 -13.85
CA ALA A 374 -2.26 -19.29 -14.22
C ALA A 374 -2.95 -20.56 -14.71
N THR A 375 -2.28 -21.34 -15.55
CA THR A 375 -2.82 -22.58 -16.12
C THR A 375 -3.10 -23.62 -15.03
N VAL A 376 -2.13 -23.87 -14.14
CA VAL A 376 -2.29 -24.82 -13.03
C VAL A 376 -3.43 -24.38 -12.10
N THR A 377 -3.45 -23.09 -11.72
CA THR A 377 -4.53 -22.58 -10.86
C THR A 377 -5.89 -22.69 -11.54
N PHE A 378 -5.97 -22.37 -12.83
CA PHE A 378 -7.18 -22.46 -13.63
C PHE A 378 -7.72 -23.89 -13.67
N LEU A 379 -6.88 -24.86 -14.00
CA LEU A 379 -7.28 -26.27 -14.15
C LEU A 379 -7.79 -26.85 -12.83
N ILE A 380 -7.07 -26.63 -11.73
CA ILE A 380 -7.47 -27.14 -10.41
C ILE A 380 -8.75 -26.44 -9.95
N THR A 381 -8.85 -25.11 -10.11
CA THR A 381 -10.05 -24.36 -9.76
C THR A 381 -11.25 -24.79 -10.60
N ALA A 382 -11.08 -25.01 -11.90
CA ALA A 382 -12.14 -25.48 -12.79
C ALA A 382 -12.70 -26.84 -12.35
N VAL A 383 -11.82 -27.77 -11.93
CA VAL A 383 -12.24 -29.06 -11.36
C VAL A 383 -13.04 -28.86 -10.07
N ILE A 384 -12.53 -28.04 -9.14
CA ILE A 384 -13.21 -27.73 -7.87
C ILE A 384 -14.61 -27.15 -8.12
N LEU A 385 -14.72 -26.13 -8.98
CA LEU A 385 -15.98 -25.45 -9.28
C LEU A 385 -16.96 -26.36 -10.01
N ARG A 386 -16.50 -27.19 -10.95
CA ARG A 386 -17.36 -28.16 -11.64
C ARG A 386 -17.87 -29.23 -10.69
N ALA A 387 -17.02 -29.72 -9.79
CA ALA A 387 -17.40 -30.74 -8.81
C ALA A 387 -18.41 -30.21 -7.78
N SER A 388 -18.31 -28.95 -7.37
CA SER A 388 -19.24 -28.33 -6.41
C SER A 388 -20.46 -27.67 -7.03
N ARG A 389 -20.53 -27.53 -8.37
CA ARG A 389 -21.54 -26.73 -9.08
C ARG A 389 -22.99 -27.00 -8.66
N LYS A 390 -23.39 -28.27 -8.53
CA LYS A 390 -24.76 -28.63 -8.14
C LYS A 390 -25.09 -28.14 -6.73
N ARG A 391 -24.15 -28.30 -5.78
CA ARG A 391 -24.28 -27.80 -4.41
C ARG A 391 -24.31 -26.27 -4.39
N ASP A 392 -23.50 -25.64 -5.23
CA ASP A 392 -23.36 -24.18 -5.26
C ASP A 392 -24.58 -23.47 -5.87
N LEU A 393 -25.29 -24.13 -6.80
CA LEU A 393 -26.57 -23.64 -7.32
C LEU A 393 -27.73 -23.82 -6.33
N LEU A 394 -27.64 -24.82 -5.45
CA LEU A 394 -28.65 -25.10 -4.41
C LEU A 394 -28.43 -24.27 -3.14
N ALA A 395 -27.20 -23.81 -2.91
CA ALA A 395 -26.87 -22.89 -1.83
C ALA A 395 -27.34 -21.47 -2.21
N GLU A 396 -28.62 -21.19 -1.98
CA GLU A 396 -29.32 -19.93 -2.30
C GLU A 396 -28.90 -18.75 -1.40
N SER A 397 -27.63 -18.65 -1.02
CA SER A 397 -27.15 -17.69 -0.02
C SER A 397 -25.91 -16.94 -0.46
N ASP A 398 -25.87 -15.66 -0.07
CA ASP A 398 -24.85 -14.64 -0.28
C ASP A 398 -23.44 -15.00 0.28
N THR A 399 -22.90 -16.14 -0.16
CA THR A 399 -21.55 -16.61 0.21
C THR A 399 -20.46 -15.72 -0.38
N PHE A 400 -20.74 -15.08 -1.52
CA PHE A 400 -19.80 -14.17 -2.16
C PHE A 400 -19.80 -12.78 -1.50
N GLY A 401 -20.97 -12.20 -1.17
CA GLY A 401 -21.04 -10.95 -0.41
C GLY A 401 -20.42 -11.08 0.98
N ALA A 402 -20.67 -12.19 1.68
CA ALA A 402 -19.99 -12.50 2.94
C ALA A 402 -18.45 -12.57 2.79
N ALA A 403 -17.95 -13.13 1.69
CA ALA A 403 -16.52 -13.19 1.40
C ALA A 403 -15.92 -11.82 1.08
N ILE A 404 -16.68 -10.94 0.40
CA ILE A 404 -16.30 -9.53 0.19
C ILE A 404 -16.20 -8.82 1.56
N ALA A 405 -17.21 -8.96 2.42
CA ALA A 405 -17.19 -8.39 3.77
C ALA A 405 -16.03 -8.92 4.63
N GLN A 406 -15.74 -10.22 4.57
CA GLN A 406 -14.62 -10.82 5.28
C GLN A 406 -13.26 -10.32 4.77
N THR A 407 -13.15 -10.11 3.46
CA THR A 407 -11.95 -9.55 2.82
C THR A 407 -11.68 -8.13 3.34
N GLU A 408 -12.70 -7.28 3.42
CA GLU A 408 -12.55 -5.93 3.98
C GLU A 408 -12.25 -5.93 5.48
N ALA A 409 -12.86 -6.84 6.23
CA ALA A 409 -12.55 -7.00 7.65
C ALA A 409 -11.09 -7.42 7.88
N ASN A 410 -10.56 -8.32 7.03
CA ASN A 410 -9.15 -8.70 7.08
C ASN A 410 -8.22 -7.54 6.66
N LYS A 411 -8.64 -6.73 5.68
CA LYS A 411 -7.90 -5.55 5.21
C LYS A 411 -7.94 -4.40 6.21
N GLY A 412 -8.97 -4.33 7.04
CA GLY A 412 -9.25 -3.24 7.97
C GLY A 412 -9.79 -1.95 7.33
N LYS A 413 -10.06 -1.95 6.01
CA LYS A 413 -10.65 -0.82 5.26
C LYS A 413 -11.28 -1.30 3.95
N SER A 414 -12.33 -0.62 3.49
CA SER A 414 -12.91 -0.82 2.15
C SER A 414 -12.01 -0.26 1.04
N SER A 415 -12.28 -0.64 -0.21
CA SER A 415 -11.58 -0.07 -1.37
C SER A 415 -12.47 -0.07 -2.60
N ALA A 416 -12.27 0.88 -3.51
CA ALA A 416 -13.07 1.02 -4.73
C ALA A 416 -13.16 -0.27 -5.58
N ALA A 417 -12.10 -1.10 -5.55
CA ALA A 417 -12.11 -2.41 -6.19
C ALA A 417 -13.15 -3.39 -5.59
N MET A 418 -13.37 -3.32 -4.28
CA MET A 418 -14.35 -4.12 -3.55
C MET A 418 -15.78 -3.59 -3.77
N ASP A 419 -15.93 -2.27 -3.83
CA ASP A 419 -17.21 -1.63 -4.15
C ASP A 419 -17.69 -2.01 -5.56
N ALA A 420 -16.76 -2.09 -6.52
CA ALA A 420 -17.05 -2.58 -7.87
C ALA A 420 -17.51 -4.06 -7.89
N LEU A 421 -16.99 -4.89 -7.00
CA LEU A 421 -17.44 -6.29 -6.84
C LEU A 421 -18.84 -6.38 -6.23
N ARG A 422 -19.22 -5.48 -5.33
CA ARG A 422 -20.58 -5.40 -4.78
C ARG A 422 -21.59 -4.95 -5.82
N ALA A 423 -21.27 -3.88 -6.56
CA ALA A 423 -22.14 -3.32 -7.59
C ALA A 423 -22.45 -4.30 -8.75
N SER A 424 -21.65 -5.37 -8.88
CA SER A 424 -21.84 -6.44 -9.87
C SER A 424 -22.66 -7.64 -9.34
N SER A 425 -23.12 -7.60 -8.08
CA SER A 425 -24.05 -8.57 -7.49
C SER A 425 -25.50 -8.28 -7.91
N PRO A 426 -26.21 -9.19 -8.61
CA PRO A 426 -27.56 -8.91 -9.12
C PRO A 426 -28.66 -8.84 -8.04
N GLY A 427 -28.45 -9.46 -6.88
CA GLY A 427 -29.45 -9.57 -5.80
C GLY A 427 -29.58 -8.31 -4.95
N ASP A 428 -28.55 -7.47 -4.91
CA ASP A 428 -28.49 -6.35 -3.98
C ASP A 428 -29.17 -5.07 -4.47
N ARG A 429 -29.55 -4.94 -5.75
CA ARG A 429 -30.19 -3.69 -6.22
C ARG A 429 -31.55 -3.37 -5.56
N ALA A 430 -32.23 -4.39 -5.04
CA ALA A 430 -33.49 -4.22 -4.31
C ALA A 430 -33.25 -4.22 -2.79
N ALA A 431 -32.36 -5.08 -2.30
CA ALA A 431 -32.02 -5.17 -0.88
C ALA A 431 -31.20 -3.96 -0.39
N GLU A 432 -30.26 -3.41 -1.17
CA GLU A 432 -29.56 -2.14 -0.87
C GLU A 432 -30.54 -0.97 -0.85
N ARG A 433 -31.50 -0.91 -1.79
CA ARG A 433 -32.50 0.17 -1.78
C ARG A 433 -33.39 0.16 -0.54
N ASP A 434 -33.79 -1.02 -0.10
CA ASP A 434 -34.67 -1.17 1.06
C ASP A 434 -33.91 -1.14 2.39
N ALA A 435 -32.66 -1.64 2.42
CA ALA A 435 -31.79 -1.63 3.60
C ALA A 435 -31.17 -0.26 3.85
N ASP A 436 -30.71 0.46 2.82
CA ASP A 436 -30.22 1.84 2.97
C ASP A 436 -31.35 2.76 3.41
N ALA A 437 -32.56 2.61 2.85
CA ALA A 437 -33.74 3.37 3.29
C ALA A 437 -34.20 3.03 4.72
N ALA A 438 -33.92 1.83 5.22
CA ALA A 438 -34.25 1.40 6.57
C ALA A 438 -33.17 1.77 7.60
N LEU A 439 -31.89 1.68 7.23
CA LEU A 439 -30.78 2.11 8.09
C LEU A 439 -30.77 3.62 8.26
N ASP A 440 -31.00 4.38 7.17
CA ASP A 440 -31.02 5.85 7.21
C ASP A 440 -32.16 6.36 8.10
N LYS A 441 -33.31 5.67 8.12
CA LYS A 441 -34.41 5.94 9.07
C LYS A 441 -34.05 5.58 10.52
N LEU A 442 -33.43 4.41 10.75
CA LEU A 442 -33.11 3.94 12.10
C LEU A 442 -31.94 4.70 12.74
N GLU A 443 -30.96 5.14 11.96
CA GLU A 443 -29.85 5.98 12.43
C GLU A 443 -30.35 7.41 12.70
N THR A 444 -31.22 7.95 11.85
CA THR A 444 -31.90 9.24 12.08
C THR A 444 -32.76 9.22 13.35
N GLU A 445 -33.49 8.14 13.62
CA GLU A 445 -34.33 8.01 14.84
C GLU A 445 -33.51 7.81 16.12
N ARG A 446 -32.34 7.18 16.02
CA ARG A 446 -31.48 6.83 17.17
C ARG A 446 -30.53 7.95 17.57
N GLU A 447 -30.10 8.78 16.63
CA GLU A 447 -29.20 9.91 16.89
C GLU A 447 -29.94 11.19 17.30
N THR A 448 -31.25 11.28 17.04
CA THR A 448 -32.05 12.49 17.35
C THR A 448 -32.97 12.35 18.57
N GLY A 449 -33.04 11.18 19.20
CA GLY A 449 -33.89 10.95 20.37
C GLY A 449 -35.37 11.28 20.11
N GLY A 450 -35.85 11.06 18.88
CA GLY A 450 -37.22 11.39 18.48
C GLY A 450 -37.49 12.88 18.31
N ARG A 451 -36.47 13.75 18.25
CA ARG A 451 -36.62 15.14 17.79
C ARG A 451 -36.18 15.24 16.34
N ALA A 452 -37.15 15.23 15.44
CA ALA A 452 -36.93 15.60 14.05
C ALA A 452 -36.23 16.97 14.00
N ASP A 453 -34.94 16.99 13.69
CA ASP A 453 -34.22 18.21 13.39
C ASP A 453 -34.07 18.32 11.87
N GLY A 454 -34.66 19.41 11.36
CA GLY A 454 -34.54 19.96 10.01
C GLY A 454 -34.28 19.00 8.86
N GLY A 455 -35.33 18.60 8.16
CA GLY A 455 -35.21 18.45 6.71
C GLY A 455 -34.52 19.70 6.13
N LEU A 456 -33.61 19.50 5.18
CA LEU A 456 -32.92 20.58 4.48
C LEU A 456 -33.92 21.48 3.73
N LEU A 457 -34.52 22.42 4.46
CA LEU A 457 -35.20 23.58 3.90
C LEU A 457 -34.23 24.75 4.00
N THR A 458 -33.24 24.75 3.13
CA THR A 458 -32.32 25.87 2.96
C THR A 458 -33.02 26.94 2.12
N THR A 459 -33.55 27.97 2.77
CA THR A 459 -34.15 29.14 2.10
C THR A 459 -33.12 30.00 1.34
N LYS A 460 -31.82 29.71 1.50
CA LYS A 460 -30.70 30.36 0.81
C LYS A 460 -30.13 29.42 -0.26
N GLN A 461 -30.00 29.92 -1.49
CA GLN A 461 -29.36 29.21 -2.59
C GLN A 461 -27.87 28.99 -2.29
N VAL A 462 -27.40 27.74 -2.40
CA VAL A 462 -26.00 27.38 -2.13
C VAL A 462 -25.14 27.70 -3.36
N LYS A 463 -24.26 28.71 -3.25
CA LYS A 463 -23.31 29.07 -4.32
C LYS A 463 -21.86 28.79 -3.93
N THR A 464 -21.54 28.86 -2.63
CA THR A 464 -20.17 28.65 -2.14
C THR A 464 -20.09 27.49 -1.17
N ILE A 465 -19.37 26.44 -1.57
CA ILE A 465 -19.12 25.24 -0.76
C ILE A 465 -17.65 25.22 -0.33
N VAL A 466 -17.40 25.08 0.98
CA VAL A 466 -16.05 25.06 1.55
C VAL A 466 -15.79 23.76 2.30
N PHE A 467 -14.75 23.04 1.90
CA PHE A 467 -14.20 21.92 2.65
C PHE A 467 -13.24 22.43 3.73
N ALA A 468 -13.53 22.14 5.00
CA ALA A 468 -12.70 22.59 6.11
C ALA A 468 -12.08 21.41 6.88
N CYS A 469 -10.76 21.48 7.07
CA CYS A 469 -10.02 20.60 7.98
C CYS A 469 -9.06 21.42 8.83
N ASP A 470 -8.37 20.80 9.79
CA ASP A 470 -7.51 21.54 10.75
C ASP A 470 -6.39 22.32 10.05
N ALA A 471 -5.70 21.69 9.08
CA ALA A 471 -4.60 22.31 8.32
C ALA A 471 -5.02 23.00 7.02
N GLY A 472 -6.24 22.76 6.53
CA GLY A 472 -6.71 23.28 5.23
C GLY A 472 -6.05 22.68 3.99
N MET A 473 -5.14 21.72 4.15
CA MET A 473 -4.40 21.04 3.08
C MET A 473 -4.50 19.51 3.24
N GLY A 474 -4.48 18.76 2.13
CA GLY A 474 -4.55 17.29 2.13
C GLY A 474 -5.94 16.74 1.77
N SER A 475 -6.57 16.01 2.69
CA SER A 475 -7.83 15.29 2.43
C SER A 475 -9.01 16.19 2.05
N SER A 476 -9.06 17.41 2.58
CA SER A 476 -10.07 18.42 2.22
C SER A 476 -9.93 18.93 0.78
N ALA A 477 -8.70 19.03 0.26
CA ALA A 477 -8.44 19.43 -1.13
C ALA A 477 -8.90 18.33 -2.11
N MET A 478 -8.70 17.05 -1.73
CA MET A 478 -9.19 15.93 -2.52
C MET A 478 -10.71 15.84 -2.51
N GLY A 479 -11.36 15.99 -1.34
CA GLY A 479 -12.83 16.05 -1.24
C GLY A 479 -13.43 17.20 -2.06
N ALA A 480 -12.83 18.39 -2.00
CA ALA A 480 -13.21 19.53 -2.82
C ALA A 480 -13.10 19.23 -4.32
N SER A 481 -12.07 18.50 -4.74
CA SER A 481 -11.87 18.11 -6.14
C SER A 481 -12.91 17.08 -6.60
N VAL A 482 -13.27 16.11 -5.74
CA VAL A 482 -14.32 15.11 -6.02
C VAL A 482 -15.68 15.78 -6.16
N LEU A 483 -16.07 16.63 -5.22
CA LEU A 483 -17.37 17.31 -5.27
C LEU A 483 -17.48 18.27 -6.45
N ARG A 484 -16.41 19.05 -6.73
CA ARG A 484 -16.35 19.93 -7.91
C ARG A 484 -16.60 19.16 -9.21
N ASN A 485 -15.99 17.97 -9.34
CA ASN A 485 -16.19 17.12 -10.51
C ASN A 485 -17.63 16.58 -10.60
N LYS A 486 -18.26 16.23 -9.46
CA LYS A 486 -19.66 15.78 -9.42
C LYS A 486 -20.62 16.92 -9.80
N ILE A 487 -20.44 18.12 -9.25
CA ILE A 487 -21.25 19.31 -9.57
C ILE A 487 -21.14 19.67 -11.06
N LYS A 488 -19.91 19.66 -11.61
CA LYS A 488 -19.69 19.88 -13.05
C LYS A 488 -20.37 18.83 -13.93
N LYS A 489 -20.31 17.54 -13.54
CA LYS A 489 -21.01 16.46 -14.26
C LYS A 489 -22.53 16.57 -14.18
N ALA A 490 -23.06 17.20 -13.14
CA ALA A 490 -24.48 17.50 -13.00
C ALA A 490 -24.92 18.73 -13.83
N GLY A 491 -24.01 19.40 -14.55
CA GLY A 491 -24.31 20.55 -15.40
C GLY A 491 -24.48 21.87 -14.64
N ILE A 492 -23.98 21.96 -13.41
CA ILE A 492 -24.12 23.14 -12.55
C ILE A 492 -22.80 23.94 -12.61
N GLU A 493 -22.84 25.15 -13.17
CA GLU A 493 -21.64 25.97 -13.41
C GLU A 493 -21.50 27.15 -12.43
N ASP A 494 -22.58 27.59 -11.77
CA ASP A 494 -22.62 28.76 -10.88
C ASP A 494 -22.33 28.40 -9.39
N VAL A 495 -21.51 27.37 -9.15
CA VAL A 495 -21.17 26.90 -7.79
C VAL A 495 -19.67 26.77 -7.61
N THR A 496 -19.15 27.48 -6.61
CA THR A 496 -17.74 27.50 -6.27
C THR A 496 -17.44 26.53 -5.13
N VAL A 497 -16.55 25.55 -5.38
CA VAL A 497 -16.08 24.59 -4.36
C VAL A 497 -14.64 24.88 -4.00
N THR A 498 -14.33 25.17 -2.73
CA THR A 498 -12.95 25.42 -2.26
C THR A 498 -12.63 24.61 -1.02
N ASN A 499 -11.37 24.65 -0.58
CA ASN A 499 -10.93 24.11 0.70
C ASN A 499 -10.18 25.18 1.50
N LYS A 500 -10.38 25.20 2.82
CA LYS A 500 -9.71 26.12 3.75
C LYS A 500 -9.38 25.40 5.07
N ALA A 501 -8.46 25.97 5.85
CA ALA A 501 -8.30 25.57 7.25
C ALA A 501 -9.50 26.09 8.06
N ILE A 502 -9.94 25.37 9.10
CA ILE A 502 -11.04 25.81 9.97
C ILE A 502 -10.76 27.18 10.58
N ALA A 503 -9.49 27.47 10.89
CA ALA A 503 -9.07 28.78 11.39
C ALA A 503 -9.37 29.94 10.42
N ASN A 504 -9.44 29.65 9.12
CA ASN A 504 -9.62 30.60 8.02
C ASN A 504 -11.05 30.57 7.43
N LEU A 505 -12.00 29.90 8.08
CA LEU A 505 -13.41 29.96 7.68
C LEU A 505 -13.97 31.35 7.91
N ASP A 506 -14.71 31.83 6.92
CA ASP A 506 -15.34 33.15 6.84
C ASP A 506 -16.84 33.00 6.53
N ALA A 507 -17.60 34.09 6.74
CA ALA A 507 -19.05 34.10 6.53
C ALA A 507 -19.49 34.01 5.06
N SER A 508 -18.55 33.87 4.12
CA SER A 508 -18.82 33.74 2.67
C SER A 508 -19.24 32.33 2.27
N ALA A 509 -19.02 31.32 3.13
CA ALA A 509 -19.45 29.96 2.87
C ALA A 509 -20.96 29.80 3.09
N ASP A 510 -21.67 29.30 2.08
CA ASP A 510 -23.08 28.92 2.22
C ASP A 510 -23.22 27.51 2.79
N LEU A 511 -22.28 26.63 2.44
CA LEU A 511 -22.21 25.24 2.91
C LEU A 511 -20.77 24.87 3.28
N VAL A 512 -20.58 24.31 4.47
CA VAL A 512 -19.29 23.87 5.00
C VAL A 512 -19.29 22.35 5.19
N ILE A 513 -18.30 21.67 4.61
CA ILE A 513 -18.12 20.22 4.73
C ILE A 513 -16.89 19.93 5.58
N THR A 514 -17.07 19.16 6.66
CA THR A 514 -16.01 18.83 7.63
C THR A 514 -16.07 17.36 8.00
N GLN A 515 -14.99 16.84 8.59
CA GLN A 515 -15.08 15.57 9.30
C GLN A 515 -15.93 15.70 10.56
N ASN A 516 -16.62 14.63 10.97
CA ASN A 516 -17.51 14.63 12.15
C ASN A 516 -16.88 15.25 13.41
N GLN A 517 -15.59 14.96 13.66
CA GLN A 517 -14.85 15.46 14.83
C GLN A 517 -14.58 16.98 14.79
N LEU A 518 -14.76 17.61 13.62
CA LEU A 518 -14.41 19.01 13.36
C LEU A 518 -15.65 19.89 13.10
N THR A 519 -16.83 19.30 12.96
CA THR A 519 -18.06 20.01 12.58
C THR A 519 -18.48 21.04 13.62
N ASP A 520 -18.42 20.70 14.91
CA ASP A 520 -18.81 21.64 15.97
C ASP A 520 -17.89 22.87 16.01
N ARG A 521 -16.60 22.66 15.75
CA ARG A 521 -15.62 23.75 15.65
C ARG A 521 -15.88 24.66 14.44
N ALA A 522 -16.32 24.09 13.32
CA ALA A 522 -16.72 24.87 12.14
C ALA A 522 -18.04 25.62 12.37
N ARG A 523 -19.03 25.02 13.03
CA ARG A 523 -20.31 25.66 13.42
C ARG A 523 -20.10 26.92 14.27
N GLN A 524 -19.15 26.86 15.20
CA GLN A 524 -18.79 28.03 16.01
C GLN A 524 -18.20 29.20 15.19
N LYS A 525 -17.53 28.90 14.07
CA LYS A 525 -16.91 29.91 13.19
C LYS A 525 -17.90 30.49 12.18
N THR A 526 -18.75 29.65 11.59
CA THR A 526 -19.71 30.05 10.55
C THR A 526 -21.11 29.52 10.91
N PRO A 527 -21.77 30.08 11.94
CA PRO A 527 -23.07 29.56 12.41
C PRO A 527 -24.20 29.73 11.39
N GLY A 528 -24.07 30.66 10.43
CA GLY A 528 -25.05 30.88 9.36
C GLY A 528 -24.86 30.03 8.10
N ALA A 529 -23.84 29.18 8.05
CA ALA A 529 -23.61 28.25 6.95
C ALA A 529 -24.31 26.91 7.22
N VAL A 530 -24.67 26.18 6.17
CA VAL A 530 -25.15 24.79 6.27
C VAL A 530 -23.95 23.89 6.57
N HIS A 531 -24.02 23.04 7.58
CA HIS A 531 -22.90 22.17 7.96
C HIS A 531 -23.20 20.72 7.61
N VAL A 532 -22.33 20.11 6.81
CA VAL A 532 -22.39 18.70 6.44
C VAL A 532 -21.18 17.99 7.03
N SER A 533 -21.45 16.98 7.86
CA SER A 533 -20.42 16.15 8.49
C SER A 533 -20.22 14.86 7.69
N VAL A 534 -18.97 14.51 7.41
CA VAL A 534 -18.59 13.27 6.71
C VAL A 534 -17.58 12.47 7.54
N ASP A 535 -17.55 11.15 7.39
CA ASP A 535 -16.51 10.32 8.03
C ASP A 535 -15.16 10.48 7.34
N ASN A 536 -15.17 10.58 6.01
CA ASN A 536 -13.97 10.68 5.18
C ASN A 536 -14.22 11.60 3.98
N PHE A 537 -13.23 12.43 3.64
CA PHE A 537 -13.32 13.34 2.51
C PHE A 537 -13.23 12.64 1.14
N MET A 538 -12.68 11.43 1.08
CA MET A 538 -12.45 10.74 -0.20
C MET A 538 -13.69 10.05 -0.74
N ASN A 539 -14.56 9.54 0.14
CA ASN A 539 -15.75 8.81 -0.24
C ASN A 539 -16.82 9.03 0.83
N SER A 540 -17.83 9.83 0.50
CA SER A 540 -18.98 10.08 1.37
C SER A 540 -20.24 10.10 0.52
N PRO A 541 -21.27 9.30 0.85
CA PRO A 541 -22.56 9.31 0.15
C PRO A 541 -23.23 10.70 0.23
N LYS A 542 -22.92 11.48 1.28
CA LYS A 542 -23.42 12.85 1.45
C LYS A 542 -23.03 13.80 0.32
N TYR A 543 -22.03 13.48 -0.49
CA TYR A 543 -21.73 14.29 -1.67
C TYR A 543 -22.81 14.22 -2.72
N ASP A 544 -23.48 13.07 -2.87
CA ASP A 544 -24.57 12.93 -3.81
C ASP A 544 -25.83 13.63 -3.29
N GLU A 545 -26.06 13.66 -1.98
CA GLU A 545 -27.10 14.49 -1.33
C GLU A 545 -26.83 15.99 -1.54
N VAL A 546 -25.59 16.45 -1.35
CA VAL A 546 -25.22 17.85 -1.59
C VAL A 546 -25.40 18.22 -3.06
N VAL A 547 -25.03 17.33 -3.99
CA VAL A 547 -25.26 17.57 -5.42
C VAL A 547 -26.74 17.61 -5.76
N ALA A 548 -27.56 16.73 -5.18
CA ALA A 548 -29.01 16.73 -5.36
C ALA A 548 -29.64 18.02 -4.81
N LEU A 549 -29.29 18.43 -3.60
CA LEU A 549 -29.73 19.69 -3.00
C LEU A 549 -29.43 20.89 -3.90
N VAL A 550 -28.18 21.00 -4.34
CA VAL A 550 -27.74 22.11 -5.20
C VAL A 550 -28.45 22.03 -6.56
N ARG A 551 -28.66 20.84 -7.10
CA ARG A 551 -29.40 20.65 -8.35
C ARG A 551 -30.85 21.10 -8.21
N ASP A 552 -31.55 20.68 -7.17
CA ASP A 552 -32.96 21.00 -6.95
C ASP A 552 -33.14 22.53 -6.78
N GLN A 553 -32.25 23.17 -6.01
CA GLN A 553 -32.22 24.64 -5.87
C GLN A 553 -31.97 25.39 -7.19
N HIS A 554 -31.29 24.76 -8.16
CA HIS A 554 -31.00 25.35 -9.47
C HIS A 554 -32.03 24.96 -10.55
N GLN A 555 -32.87 23.94 -10.32
CA GLN A 555 -33.97 23.56 -11.21
C GLN A 555 -35.26 24.32 -10.91
N ASP A 556 -35.50 24.68 -9.64
CA ASP A 556 -36.67 25.46 -9.21
C ASP A 556 -36.55 26.97 -9.46
N GLY A 557 -35.40 27.43 -10.00
CA GLY A 557 -35.11 28.84 -10.30
C GLY A 557 -35.06 29.20 -11.78
N ALA A 558 -35.52 28.33 -12.68
CA ALA A 558 -35.55 28.53 -14.13
C ALA A 558 -36.95 28.95 -14.64
#